data_AF-A0A9W7B5D8-F1
#
_entry.id   AF-A0A9W7B5D8-F1
#
_cell.length_a   1.000
_cell.length_b   1.000
_cell.length_c   1.000
_cell.angle_alpha   90.00
_cell.angle_beta   90.00
_cell.angle_gamma   90.00
#
_symmetry.space_group_name_H-M   'P 1'
#
loop_
_entity.id
_entity.type
_entity.pdbx_description
1 polymer ?
#
loop_
_entity_poly.entity_id
_entity_poly.type
_entity_poly.pdbx_seq_one_letter_code
_entity_poly.pdbx_strand_id
1 'polypeptide(L)'
;MAGKQVVFHIGGWSSCGFYNKAASVLASLSVLFPSRLRVVNHMYGSRDEYRSWLLGEDETNGFRDTFAGVSKANKQTSSPFSWIEADGSNNFVGGCDDTLDWCKSFVSPAGDSGKAKSKMQADGHTADHGYDYDLVVIGGGSGGLAASKEAARFGAKVAVLDFVKPSPAGSTWGLGGTCVNVGCIPKKLMHNAALIGEILTNDVQPYGFTAPEQTEGHKWESMRDSVQNHIRGLNFNYRVTLREKNVTYLNKLGKFIDAHTLELTDKKGKVSQLTSSRFIVATGGRPTTLDCEGGEHAITSDDIFSLEKSPGKTLCVGASYISLECAGFLAGLGLDTTVAVRSILLRGFDREIADKIGAHMEDHGVKFKNGVVPSKLEKASDGKITVTFSDGSSDVYDTVLTAIGRRADTEKLGVDAVGVKTNPKNGKIVCTDEQTSVSNIYAIGDVMEGCPELTPVAIQAGKMLSRRLFDGSDEPMDYQNICTTVFTPLEYGVVGMSEEDAKAASGCGSKIEVYHSNFTPLEWSLSEHRQKHPAFCKVIVSKDDDRVLGMHYLGPHAGEVTQGFGVSMKKGMTFDELTNTVGIHPTSAETFTDLTITKSSGESADSKGC
;
A
#
# COMPACT_ATOMS: atom_id res chain seq x y z
N MET A 1 3.30 28.10 -14.80
CA MET A 1 4.32 28.66 -15.73
C MET A 1 4.11 28.04 -17.10
N ALA A 2 3.86 28.84 -18.14
CA ALA A 2 3.75 28.32 -19.51
C ALA A 2 5.12 27.76 -19.95
N GLY A 3 5.20 26.46 -20.24
CA GLY A 3 6.44 25.81 -20.68
C GLY A 3 6.94 26.43 -21.99
N LYS A 4 8.25 26.70 -22.10
CA LYS A 4 8.87 27.18 -23.34
C LYS A 4 8.59 26.17 -24.48
N GLN A 5 8.28 26.69 -25.67
CA GLN A 5 8.09 25.89 -26.88
C GLN A 5 9.40 25.15 -27.23
N VAL A 6 9.34 23.83 -27.44
CA VAL A 6 10.50 23.02 -27.86
C VAL A 6 10.75 23.22 -29.35
N VAL A 7 11.99 23.49 -29.74
CA VAL A 7 12.41 23.51 -31.14
C VAL A 7 13.18 22.23 -31.45
N PHE A 8 12.59 21.35 -32.26
CA PHE A 8 13.17 20.07 -32.64
C PHE A 8 13.70 20.14 -34.07
N HIS A 9 14.96 19.76 -34.25
CA HIS A 9 15.61 19.70 -35.55
C HIS A 9 15.84 18.27 -35.98
N ILE A 10 15.64 18.00 -37.27
CA ILE A 10 15.91 16.71 -37.89
C ILE A 10 16.63 16.93 -39.23
N GLY A 11 17.76 16.25 -39.42
CA GLY A 11 18.53 16.29 -40.67
C GLY A 11 18.63 14.93 -41.33
N GLY A 12 18.42 14.89 -42.65
CA GLY A 12 18.50 13.67 -43.46
C GLY A 12 18.29 13.94 -44.94
N TRP A 13 18.42 12.93 -45.80
CA TRP A 13 18.23 13.09 -47.24
C TRP A 13 16.88 12.52 -47.72
N SER A 14 16.37 13.09 -48.81
CA SER A 14 15.01 12.89 -49.34
C SER A 14 14.60 11.43 -49.57
N SER A 15 15.51 10.57 -50.04
CA SER A 15 15.25 9.15 -50.31
C SER A 15 15.46 8.22 -49.10
N CYS A 16 15.86 8.75 -47.94
CA CYS A 16 16.07 7.95 -46.73
C CYS A 16 14.74 7.60 -46.03
N GLY A 17 14.36 6.31 -46.05
CA GLY A 17 13.13 5.84 -45.41
C GLY A 17 13.05 6.13 -43.89
N PHE A 18 14.17 6.01 -43.17
CA PHE A 18 14.22 6.26 -41.72
C PHE A 18 14.02 7.75 -41.38
N TYR A 19 14.62 8.65 -42.16
CA TYR A 19 14.40 10.08 -42.01
C TYR A 19 12.96 10.46 -42.36
N ASN A 20 12.42 9.97 -43.47
CA ASN A 20 11.04 10.26 -43.87
C ASN A 20 10.03 9.78 -42.81
N LYS A 21 10.27 8.61 -42.19
CA LYS A 21 9.46 8.10 -41.09
C LYS A 21 9.49 9.03 -39.87
N ALA A 22 10.67 9.39 -39.39
CA ALA A 22 10.82 10.25 -38.22
C ALA A 22 10.31 11.68 -38.46
N ALA A 23 10.62 12.26 -39.63
CA ALA A 23 10.19 13.61 -40.01
C ALA A 23 8.66 13.71 -40.15
N SER A 24 8.00 12.69 -40.70
CA SER A 24 6.54 12.63 -40.82
C SER A 24 5.85 12.67 -39.45
N VAL A 25 6.33 11.85 -38.49
CA VAL A 25 5.78 11.83 -37.13
C VAL A 25 5.96 13.19 -36.43
N LEU A 26 7.17 13.77 -36.51
CA LEU A 26 7.45 15.09 -35.95
C LEU A 26 6.56 16.18 -36.57
N ALA A 27 6.36 16.15 -37.88
CA ALA A 27 5.48 17.09 -38.57
C ALA A 27 4.03 16.98 -38.04
N SER A 28 3.49 15.77 -37.92
CA SER A 28 2.16 15.55 -37.33
C SER A 28 2.05 16.07 -35.90
N LEU A 29 3.07 15.84 -35.06
CA LEU A 29 3.09 16.36 -33.69
C LEU A 29 3.15 17.88 -33.62
N SER A 30 3.91 18.53 -34.50
CA SER A 30 3.98 20.00 -34.55
C SER A 30 2.64 20.64 -34.92
N VAL A 31 1.82 19.96 -35.72
CA VAL A 31 0.46 20.38 -36.07
C VAL A 31 -0.51 20.16 -34.90
N LEU A 32 -0.38 19.05 -34.18
CA LEU A 32 -1.23 18.73 -33.02
C LEU A 32 -0.90 19.60 -31.80
N PHE A 33 0.35 20.02 -31.64
CA PHE A 33 0.84 20.76 -30.47
C PHE A 33 1.62 22.04 -30.87
N PRO A 34 1.02 22.97 -31.63
CA PRO A 34 1.74 24.10 -32.24
C PRO A 34 2.30 25.08 -31.22
N SER A 35 1.71 25.18 -30.03
CA SER A 35 2.22 26.00 -28.92
C SER A 35 3.36 25.34 -28.13
N ARG A 36 3.58 24.03 -28.29
CA ARG A 36 4.55 23.24 -27.51
C ARG A 36 5.74 22.73 -28.34
N LEU A 37 5.58 22.54 -29.64
CA LEU A 37 6.60 21.98 -30.53
C LEU A 37 6.67 22.71 -31.87
N ARG A 38 7.87 23.15 -32.23
CA ARG A 38 8.23 23.63 -33.56
C ARG A 38 9.28 22.69 -34.17
N VAL A 39 9.07 22.24 -35.40
CA VAL A 39 9.99 21.34 -36.09
C VAL A 39 10.72 22.08 -37.20
N VAL A 40 12.04 21.95 -37.25
CA VAL A 40 12.90 22.48 -38.31
C VAL A 40 13.50 21.31 -39.07
N ASN A 41 13.18 21.22 -40.35
CA ASN A 41 13.59 20.10 -41.19
C ASN A 41 14.76 20.48 -42.10
N HIS A 42 15.89 19.79 -41.96
CA HIS A 42 17.10 19.96 -42.77
C HIS A 42 17.19 18.83 -43.78
N MET A 43 16.51 19.02 -44.92
CA MET A 43 16.44 18.02 -45.99
C MET A 43 17.53 18.23 -47.04
N TYR A 44 18.29 17.18 -47.34
CA TYR A 44 19.28 17.16 -48.41
C TYR A 44 18.80 16.37 -49.62
N GLY A 45 19.28 16.72 -50.82
CA GLY A 45 18.89 16.06 -52.07
C GLY A 45 19.41 14.64 -52.16
N SER A 46 20.65 14.43 -51.69
CA SER A 46 21.36 13.14 -51.78
C SER A 46 22.03 12.74 -50.46
N ARG A 47 22.42 11.46 -50.36
CA ARG A 47 23.18 10.93 -49.23
C ARG A 47 24.53 11.64 -49.09
N ASP A 48 25.17 11.98 -50.20
CA ASP A 48 26.50 12.58 -50.21
C ASP A 48 26.45 14.03 -49.73
N GLU A 49 25.45 14.80 -50.14
CA GLU A 49 25.18 16.15 -49.60
C GLU A 49 24.94 16.12 -48.08
N TYR A 50 24.12 15.18 -47.61
CA TYR A 50 23.87 15.00 -46.18
C TYR A 50 25.14 14.62 -45.41
N ARG A 51 25.94 13.70 -45.94
CA ARG A 51 27.19 13.27 -45.30
C ARG A 51 28.22 14.39 -45.29
N SER A 52 28.33 15.16 -46.37
CA SER A 52 29.22 16.32 -46.44
C SER A 52 28.82 17.37 -45.40
N TRP A 53 27.53 17.67 -45.23
CA TRP A 53 27.05 18.55 -44.17
C TRP A 53 27.34 18.00 -42.77
N LEU A 54 27.03 16.72 -42.53
CA LEU A 54 27.11 16.13 -41.19
C LEU A 54 28.56 15.94 -40.74
N LEU A 55 29.42 15.47 -41.65
CA LEU A 55 30.78 15.00 -41.35
C LEU A 55 31.88 15.97 -41.78
N GLY A 56 31.63 16.84 -42.77
CA GLY A 56 32.67 17.66 -43.41
C GLY A 56 33.40 16.91 -44.52
N GLU A 57 34.17 17.64 -45.35
CA GLU A 57 34.84 17.08 -46.55
C GLU A 57 35.88 15.98 -46.23
N ASP A 58 36.53 16.03 -45.07
CA ASP A 58 37.51 15.04 -44.56
C ASP A 58 37.02 14.31 -43.29
N GLU A 59 35.71 14.25 -43.05
CA GLU A 59 35.10 13.81 -41.78
C GLU A 59 35.49 14.66 -40.54
N THR A 60 36.04 15.85 -40.79
CA THR A 60 36.38 16.87 -39.80
C THR A 60 35.66 18.20 -40.09
N ASN A 61 35.31 18.94 -39.04
CA ASN A 61 34.59 20.23 -39.09
C ASN A 61 33.16 20.13 -39.69
N GLY A 62 32.52 18.97 -39.54
CA GLY A 62 31.12 18.77 -39.92
C GLY A 62 30.14 19.31 -38.88
N PHE A 63 28.85 19.37 -39.22
CA PHE A 63 27.81 19.83 -38.29
C PHE A 63 27.78 19.01 -36.99
N ARG A 64 28.08 17.71 -37.04
CA ARG A 64 28.13 16.86 -35.82
C ARG A 64 29.14 17.37 -34.80
N ASP A 65 30.21 18.05 -35.24
CA ASP A 65 31.30 18.52 -34.38
C ASP A 65 30.85 19.71 -33.52
N THR A 66 29.71 20.33 -33.83
CA THR A 66 29.07 21.33 -32.94
C THR A 66 28.56 20.72 -31.63
N PHE A 67 28.51 19.38 -31.52
CA PHE A 67 28.18 18.63 -30.31
C PHE A 67 29.41 18.06 -29.60
N ALA A 68 30.59 18.66 -29.82
CA ALA A 68 31.86 18.24 -29.20
C ALA A 68 31.72 18.09 -27.67
N GLY A 69 31.82 16.85 -27.19
CA GLY A 69 31.59 16.47 -25.78
C GLY A 69 30.53 15.38 -25.61
N VAL A 70 29.66 15.16 -26.60
CA VAL A 70 28.65 14.10 -26.59
C VAL A 70 29.14 12.88 -27.38
N SER A 71 29.69 11.88 -26.70
CA SER A 71 30.31 10.70 -27.35
C SER A 71 29.37 9.97 -28.35
N LYS A 72 28.05 10.02 -28.14
CA LYS A 72 27.07 9.41 -29.06
C LYS A 72 26.90 10.22 -30.34
N ALA A 73 26.86 11.55 -30.26
CA ALA A 73 26.73 12.43 -31.42
C ALA A 73 27.93 12.27 -32.37
N ASN A 74 29.15 12.21 -31.81
CA ASN A 74 30.39 12.05 -32.59
C ASN A 74 30.45 10.73 -33.36
N LYS A 75 29.77 9.69 -32.88
CA LYS A 75 29.71 8.35 -33.51
C LYS A 75 28.54 8.22 -34.49
N GLN A 76 27.61 9.17 -34.52
CA GLN A 76 26.43 9.12 -35.39
C GLN A 76 26.78 9.58 -36.80
N THR A 77 26.70 8.66 -37.76
CA THR A 77 26.92 8.95 -39.20
C THR A 77 25.71 8.59 -40.06
N SER A 78 24.65 8.08 -39.46
CA SER A 78 23.42 7.63 -40.12
C SER A 78 22.33 8.69 -40.09
N SER A 79 21.44 8.65 -41.09
CA SER A 79 20.24 9.49 -41.17
C SER A 79 19.05 8.82 -40.50
N PRO A 80 18.21 9.57 -39.75
CA PRO A 80 18.35 11.00 -39.47
C PRO A 80 19.39 11.30 -38.38
N PHE A 81 19.85 12.56 -38.34
CA PHE A 81 20.53 13.15 -37.19
C PHE A 81 19.59 14.17 -36.55
N SER A 82 19.17 13.92 -35.31
CA SER A 82 18.14 14.71 -34.62
C SER A 82 18.69 15.38 -33.37
N TRP A 83 18.23 16.59 -33.08
CA TRP A 83 18.60 17.36 -31.89
C TRP A 83 17.52 18.36 -31.48
N ILE A 84 17.62 18.87 -30.24
CA ILE A 84 16.71 19.88 -29.69
C ILE A 84 17.50 21.13 -29.33
N GLU A 85 16.97 22.29 -29.68
CA GLU A 85 17.49 23.58 -29.22
C GLU A 85 16.86 23.93 -27.86
N ALA A 86 17.68 24.06 -26.82
CA ALA A 86 17.24 24.46 -25.48
C ALA A 86 18.28 25.38 -24.81
N ASP A 87 17.81 26.51 -24.28
CA ASP A 87 18.59 27.50 -23.51
C ASP A 87 19.93 27.91 -24.17
N GLY A 88 19.92 28.08 -25.50
CA GLY A 88 21.09 28.49 -26.27
C GLY A 88 22.08 27.36 -26.58
N SER A 89 21.70 26.10 -26.32
CA SER A 89 22.51 24.91 -26.58
C SER A 89 21.75 23.88 -27.44
N ASN A 90 22.48 23.14 -28.28
CA ASN A 90 21.94 22.03 -29.05
C ASN A 90 22.15 20.71 -28.29
N ASN A 91 21.06 20.01 -27.99
CA ASN A 91 21.06 18.72 -27.30
C ASN A 91 20.81 17.59 -28.29
N PHE A 92 21.80 16.71 -28.47
CA PHE A 92 21.69 15.58 -29.39
C PHE A 92 20.62 14.57 -28.93
N VAL A 93 19.72 14.20 -29.83
CA VAL A 93 18.66 13.21 -29.58
C VAL A 93 19.06 11.84 -30.07
N GLY A 94 19.50 11.71 -31.33
CA GLY A 94 19.87 10.41 -31.91
C GLY A 94 19.39 10.19 -33.34
N GLY A 95 19.19 8.92 -33.67
CA GLY A 95 18.71 8.45 -34.97
C GLY A 95 17.19 8.38 -35.05
N CYS A 96 16.69 7.57 -35.99
CA CYS A 96 15.24 7.40 -36.20
C CYS A 96 14.54 6.87 -34.95
N ASP A 97 15.06 5.81 -34.32
CA ASP A 97 14.41 5.19 -33.17
C ASP A 97 14.40 6.12 -31.96
N ASP A 98 15.52 6.78 -31.65
CA ASP A 98 15.60 7.78 -30.58
C ASP A 98 14.62 8.95 -30.82
N THR A 99 14.45 9.35 -32.09
CA THR A 99 13.49 10.40 -32.46
C THR A 99 12.05 9.95 -32.22
N LEU A 100 11.71 8.71 -32.57
CA LEU A 100 10.37 8.16 -32.36
C LEU A 100 10.07 7.95 -30.88
N ASP A 101 11.05 7.54 -30.08
CA ASP A 101 10.90 7.40 -28.64
C ASP A 101 10.74 8.76 -27.95
N TRP A 102 11.48 9.78 -28.40
CA TRP A 102 11.23 11.15 -27.98
C TRP A 102 9.80 11.60 -28.31
N CYS A 103 9.31 11.33 -29.53
CA CYS A 103 7.94 11.66 -29.94
C CYS A 103 6.88 11.02 -29.02
N LYS A 104 7.08 9.76 -28.62
CA LYS A 104 6.18 9.07 -27.65
C LYS A 104 6.19 9.73 -26.28
N SER A 105 7.38 10.12 -25.80
CA SER A 105 7.50 10.84 -24.53
C SER A 105 6.84 12.23 -24.57
N PHE A 106 6.91 12.92 -25.72
CA PHE A 106 6.36 14.26 -25.90
C PHE A 106 4.82 14.32 -25.82
N VAL A 107 4.15 13.29 -26.35
CA VAL A 107 2.68 13.18 -26.33
C VAL A 107 2.12 12.57 -25.04
N SER A 108 2.99 12.05 -24.18
CA SER A 108 2.55 11.55 -22.89
C SER A 108 2.09 12.72 -22.03
N PRO A 109 0.93 12.64 -21.34
CA PRO A 109 0.44 13.69 -20.47
C PRO A 109 1.53 14.15 -19.51
N ALA A 110 1.62 15.46 -19.28
CA ALA A 110 2.52 16.06 -18.29
C ALA A 110 2.17 15.53 -16.89
N GLY A 111 2.79 14.40 -16.56
CA GLY A 111 2.49 13.54 -15.44
C GLY A 111 3.40 12.31 -15.38
N ASP A 112 4.18 12.04 -16.44
CA ASP A 112 5.35 11.18 -16.29
C ASP A 112 6.47 12.00 -15.63
N SER A 113 6.41 12.10 -14.30
CA SER A 113 7.63 12.18 -13.52
C SER A 113 8.51 11.05 -14.07
N GLY A 114 9.57 11.38 -14.81
CA GLY A 114 10.40 10.39 -15.48
C GLY A 114 10.62 9.22 -14.53
N LYS A 115 10.11 8.04 -14.89
CA LYS A 115 10.01 6.89 -13.97
C LYS A 115 11.27 6.84 -13.13
N ALA A 116 11.11 7.00 -11.82
CA ALA A 116 12.24 7.03 -10.91
C ALA A 116 13.02 5.73 -11.14
N LYS A 117 14.24 5.83 -11.67
CA LYS A 117 15.08 4.64 -11.81
C LYS A 117 15.47 4.17 -10.42
N SER A 118 15.57 2.86 -10.25
CA SER A 118 16.05 2.31 -9.00
C SER A 118 17.41 2.90 -8.61
N LYS A 119 17.54 3.27 -7.33
CA LYS A 119 18.73 3.76 -6.66
C LYS A 119 19.52 2.64 -5.96
N MET A 120 19.16 1.38 -6.21
CA MET A 120 19.87 0.22 -5.69
C MET A 120 21.33 0.22 -6.15
N GLN A 121 22.22 -0.16 -5.24
CA GLN A 121 23.62 -0.44 -5.54
C GLN A 121 23.74 -1.86 -6.11
N ALA A 122 24.80 -2.09 -6.90
CA ALA A 122 25.14 -3.42 -7.34
C ALA A 122 25.39 -4.35 -6.14
N ASP A 123 24.81 -5.54 -6.18
CA ASP A 123 24.85 -6.52 -5.08
C ASP A 123 25.91 -7.60 -5.26
N GLY A 124 26.66 -7.56 -6.36
CA GLY A 124 27.74 -8.51 -6.66
C GLY A 124 27.24 -9.90 -7.04
N HIS A 125 25.95 -10.09 -7.30
CA HIS A 125 25.41 -11.39 -7.71
C HIS A 125 25.95 -11.83 -9.08
N THR A 126 26.33 -13.10 -9.16
CA THR A 126 26.69 -13.79 -10.40
C THR A 126 25.94 -15.12 -10.47
N ALA A 127 25.65 -15.61 -11.68
CA ALA A 127 24.95 -16.90 -11.84
C ALA A 127 25.78 -18.12 -11.36
N ASP A 128 27.10 -17.97 -11.25
CA ASP A 128 28.03 -19.03 -10.83
C ASP A 128 28.67 -18.67 -9.47
N HIS A 129 27.83 -18.61 -8.43
CA HIS A 129 28.21 -18.12 -7.10
C HIS A 129 28.54 -19.24 -6.08
N GLY A 130 28.26 -20.51 -6.40
CA GLY A 130 28.59 -21.66 -5.53
C GLY A 130 27.82 -21.78 -4.20
N TYR A 131 26.77 -20.99 -3.99
CA TYR A 131 25.91 -21.04 -2.79
C TYR A 131 24.73 -22.00 -3.01
N ASP A 132 24.08 -22.44 -1.93
CA ASP A 132 22.96 -23.38 -2.03
C ASP A 132 21.76 -22.82 -2.81
N TYR A 133 21.53 -21.50 -2.74
CA TYR A 133 20.39 -20.81 -3.34
C TYR A 133 20.77 -19.45 -3.95
N ASP A 134 20.10 -19.06 -5.04
CA ASP A 134 20.17 -17.70 -5.58
C ASP A 134 19.52 -16.69 -4.63
N LEU A 135 18.39 -17.09 -4.03
CA LEU A 135 17.60 -16.28 -3.11
C LEU A 135 17.08 -17.09 -1.93
N VAL A 136 17.28 -16.56 -0.73
CA VAL A 136 16.57 -17.00 0.47
C VAL A 136 15.67 -15.89 0.99
N VAL A 137 14.37 -16.20 1.13
CA VAL A 137 13.39 -15.29 1.71
C VAL A 137 13.13 -15.70 3.16
N ILE A 138 13.32 -14.77 4.10
CA ILE A 138 13.11 -14.98 5.53
C ILE A 138 11.75 -14.39 5.92
N GLY A 139 10.73 -15.25 6.02
CA GLY A 139 9.35 -14.90 6.33
C GLY A 139 8.38 -15.39 5.25
N GLY A 140 7.50 -16.33 5.61
CA GLY A 140 6.48 -16.92 4.73
C GLY A 140 5.15 -16.16 4.74
N GLY A 141 5.20 -14.83 4.86
CA GLY A 141 4.03 -13.95 4.80
C GLY A 141 3.70 -13.46 3.39
N SER A 142 2.77 -12.50 3.29
CA SER A 142 2.27 -11.98 2.00
C SER A 142 3.39 -11.54 1.05
N GLY A 143 4.33 -10.71 1.53
CA GLY A 143 5.46 -10.23 0.73
C GLY A 143 6.45 -11.34 0.39
N GLY A 144 6.87 -12.14 1.37
CA GLY A 144 7.87 -13.18 1.16
C GLY A 144 7.40 -14.32 0.25
N LEU A 145 6.12 -14.72 0.35
CA LEU A 145 5.52 -15.68 -0.58
C LEU A 145 5.40 -15.09 -2.00
N ALA A 146 5.10 -13.80 -2.14
CA ALA A 146 5.02 -13.16 -3.45
C ALA A 146 6.41 -13.05 -4.10
N ALA A 147 7.41 -12.56 -3.36
CA ALA A 147 8.79 -12.41 -3.83
C ALA A 147 9.39 -13.74 -4.27
N SER A 148 9.27 -14.78 -3.45
CA SER A 148 9.85 -16.09 -3.75
C SER A 148 9.24 -16.76 -4.99
N LYS A 149 7.91 -16.72 -5.12
CA LYS A 149 7.20 -17.25 -6.29
C LYS A 149 7.51 -16.48 -7.57
N GLU A 150 7.72 -15.16 -7.47
CA GLU A 150 8.09 -14.32 -8.61
C GLU A 150 9.54 -14.55 -9.02
N ALA A 151 10.48 -14.64 -8.08
CA ALA A 151 11.89 -14.94 -8.38
C ALA A 151 12.06 -16.32 -9.04
N ALA A 152 11.37 -17.35 -8.53
CA ALA A 152 11.40 -18.68 -9.12
C ALA A 152 10.83 -18.72 -10.55
N ARG A 153 9.91 -17.80 -10.90
CA ARG A 153 9.39 -17.66 -12.27
C ARG A 153 10.48 -17.29 -13.28
N PHE A 154 11.54 -16.63 -12.82
CA PHE A 154 12.70 -16.21 -13.64
C PHE A 154 13.88 -17.18 -13.54
N GLY A 155 13.65 -18.40 -13.02
CA GLY A 155 14.67 -19.45 -12.98
C GLY A 155 15.57 -19.44 -11.74
N ALA A 156 15.38 -18.50 -10.81
CA ALA A 156 16.13 -18.50 -9.55
C ALA A 156 15.81 -19.74 -8.71
N LYS A 157 16.84 -20.33 -8.11
CA LYS A 157 16.75 -21.37 -7.09
C LYS A 157 16.44 -20.71 -5.74
N VAL A 158 15.20 -20.87 -5.28
CA VAL A 158 14.68 -20.13 -4.12
C VAL A 158 14.36 -21.04 -2.94
N ALA A 159 14.70 -20.58 -1.73
CA ALA A 159 14.12 -21.09 -0.48
C ALA A 159 13.31 -20.01 0.25
N VAL A 160 12.23 -20.43 0.92
CA VAL A 160 11.44 -19.61 1.84
C VAL A 160 11.50 -20.23 3.21
N LEU A 161 11.96 -19.46 4.18
CA LEU A 161 11.92 -19.78 5.59
C LEU A 161 10.65 -19.20 6.21
N ASP A 162 9.90 -19.98 6.96
CA ASP A 162 8.82 -19.46 7.80
C ASP A 162 8.86 -20.12 9.17
N PHE A 163 8.74 -19.33 10.23
CA PHE A 163 8.67 -19.85 11.59
C PHE A 163 7.79 -18.94 12.44
N VAL A 164 6.64 -19.48 12.86
CA VAL A 164 5.71 -18.77 13.73
C VAL A 164 6.11 -18.99 15.17
N LYS A 165 6.69 -17.95 15.80
CA LYS A 165 6.88 -17.92 17.25
C LYS A 165 5.50 -17.86 17.92
N PRO A 166 5.19 -18.76 18.88
CA PRO A 166 3.94 -18.68 19.62
C PRO A 166 3.73 -17.29 20.23
N SER A 167 2.47 -16.83 20.33
CA SER A 167 2.13 -15.68 21.15
C SER A 167 2.41 -15.97 22.64
N PRO A 168 2.42 -14.96 23.53
CA PRO A 168 2.49 -15.20 24.97
C PRO A 168 1.39 -16.14 25.49
N ALA A 169 0.21 -16.15 24.85
CA ALA A 169 -0.89 -17.06 25.16
C ALA A 169 -0.73 -18.47 24.54
N GLY A 170 0.32 -18.71 23.75
CA GLY A 170 0.64 -20.00 23.15
C GLY A 170 0.07 -20.22 21.74
N SER A 171 -0.62 -19.23 21.16
CA SER A 171 -1.22 -19.35 19.83
C SER A 171 -0.16 -19.43 18.74
N THR A 172 -0.35 -20.34 17.78
CA THR A 172 0.51 -20.52 16.60
C THR A 172 -0.35 -20.89 15.40
N TRP A 173 0.15 -20.63 14.19
CA TRP A 173 -0.57 -20.89 12.94
C TRP A 173 0.33 -21.46 11.83
N GLY A 174 -0.25 -21.64 10.64
CA GLY A 174 0.41 -22.18 9.46
C GLY A 174 1.04 -21.14 8.53
N LEU A 175 1.51 -21.59 7.38
CA LEU A 175 2.15 -20.75 6.37
C LEU A 175 1.17 -19.70 5.79
N GLY A 176 1.64 -18.48 5.51
CA GLY A 176 0.82 -17.40 4.96
C GLY A 176 1.00 -16.06 5.67
N GLY A 177 1.67 -16.07 6.83
CA GLY A 177 1.94 -14.88 7.65
C GLY A 177 0.69 -14.28 8.29
N THR A 178 0.83 -13.04 8.77
CA THR A 178 -0.18 -12.34 9.57
C THR A 178 -1.53 -12.24 8.87
N CYS A 179 -1.57 -11.72 7.63
CA CYS A 179 -2.84 -11.42 6.97
C CYS A 179 -3.75 -12.64 6.79
N VAL A 180 -3.16 -13.79 6.45
CA VAL A 180 -3.87 -15.05 6.23
C VAL A 180 -4.41 -15.61 7.53
N ASN A 181 -3.62 -15.59 8.60
CA ASN A 181 -3.92 -16.38 9.80
C ASN A 181 -4.53 -15.56 10.93
N VAL A 182 -4.07 -14.31 11.12
CA VAL A 182 -4.36 -13.48 12.30
C VAL A 182 -4.51 -12.00 11.94
N GLY A 183 -5.01 -11.72 10.74
CA GLY A 183 -5.09 -10.38 10.17
C GLY A 183 -6.26 -10.24 9.22
N CYS A 184 -6.02 -9.72 8.01
CA CYS A 184 -7.06 -9.29 7.09
C CYS A 184 -8.16 -10.34 6.83
N ILE A 185 -7.79 -11.62 6.64
CA ILE A 185 -8.74 -12.69 6.31
C ILE A 185 -9.72 -12.95 7.47
N PRO A 186 -9.29 -13.40 8.66
CA PRO A 186 -10.22 -13.61 9.77
C PRO A 186 -10.91 -12.30 10.21
N LYS A 187 -10.20 -11.16 10.21
CA LYS A 187 -10.78 -9.86 10.53
C LYS A 187 -11.98 -9.56 9.64
N LYS A 188 -11.83 -9.64 8.31
CA LYS A 188 -12.91 -9.29 7.38
C LYS A 188 -14.06 -10.31 7.40
N LEU A 189 -13.77 -11.59 7.67
CA LEU A 189 -14.81 -12.61 7.84
C LEU A 189 -15.64 -12.38 9.11
N MET A 190 -15.01 -12.00 10.24
CA MET A 190 -15.71 -11.67 11.48
C MET A 190 -16.45 -10.33 11.38
N HIS A 191 -15.87 -9.33 10.72
CA HIS A 191 -16.58 -8.09 10.35
C HIS A 191 -17.84 -8.37 9.54
N ASN A 192 -17.74 -9.23 8.52
CA ASN A 192 -18.90 -9.62 7.71
C ASN A 192 -19.97 -10.36 8.53
N ALA A 193 -19.59 -11.16 9.52
CA ALA A 193 -20.55 -11.79 10.43
C ALA A 193 -21.32 -10.75 11.27
N ALA A 194 -20.62 -9.69 11.73
CA ALA A 194 -21.25 -8.57 12.43
C ALA A 194 -22.22 -7.79 11.52
N LEU A 195 -21.82 -7.48 10.28
CA LEU A 195 -22.71 -6.83 9.30
C LEU A 195 -23.96 -7.67 9.01
N ILE A 196 -23.82 -8.99 8.84
CA ILE A 196 -24.97 -9.89 8.66
C ILE A 196 -25.88 -9.86 9.89
N GLY A 197 -25.31 -9.87 11.10
CA GLY A 197 -26.07 -9.79 12.35
C GLY A 197 -26.91 -8.52 12.43
N GLU A 198 -26.32 -7.37 12.07
CA GLU A 198 -27.00 -6.08 12.03
C GLU A 198 -28.16 -6.08 11.02
N ILE A 199 -27.92 -6.57 9.79
CA ILE A 199 -28.95 -6.69 8.75
C ILE A 199 -30.13 -7.52 9.26
N LEU A 200 -29.86 -8.73 9.76
CA LEU A 200 -30.88 -9.66 10.23
C LEU A 200 -31.70 -9.12 11.40
N THR A 201 -31.09 -8.30 12.25
CA THR A 201 -31.74 -7.80 13.47
C THR A 201 -32.49 -6.50 13.22
N ASN A 202 -31.94 -5.61 12.39
CA ASN A 202 -32.38 -4.22 12.33
C ASN A 202 -32.94 -3.78 10.97
N ASP A 203 -32.62 -4.48 9.87
CA ASP A 203 -32.96 -4.01 8.52
C ASP A 203 -34.01 -4.85 7.81
N VAL A 204 -34.12 -6.14 8.13
CA VAL A 204 -34.96 -7.07 7.33
C VAL A 204 -36.46 -6.74 7.34
N GLN A 205 -36.98 -6.13 8.42
CA GLN A 205 -38.41 -5.88 8.60
C GLN A 205 -38.99 -4.86 7.59
N PRO A 206 -38.39 -3.65 7.40
CA PRO A 206 -38.81 -2.73 6.34
C PRO A 206 -38.81 -3.32 4.92
N TYR A 207 -37.97 -4.33 4.68
CA TYR A 207 -37.93 -5.06 3.40
C TYR A 207 -38.94 -6.21 3.30
N GLY A 208 -39.82 -6.37 4.30
CA GLY A 208 -40.92 -7.35 4.30
C GLY A 208 -40.55 -8.75 4.78
N PHE A 209 -39.36 -8.94 5.37
CA PHE A 209 -38.95 -10.21 5.96
C PHE A 209 -39.25 -10.24 7.45
N THR A 210 -39.64 -11.42 7.95
CA THR A 210 -39.73 -11.65 9.38
C THR A 210 -38.32 -11.73 9.97
N ALA A 211 -37.95 -10.74 10.78
CA ALA A 211 -36.78 -10.84 11.64
C ALA A 211 -36.90 -12.08 12.54
N PRO A 212 -35.84 -12.88 12.70
CA PRO A 212 -35.86 -13.96 13.68
C PRO A 212 -36.19 -13.38 15.06
N GLU A 213 -37.08 -14.05 15.82
CA GLU A 213 -37.24 -13.75 17.26
C GLU A 213 -35.84 -13.75 17.86
N GLN A 214 -35.46 -12.63 18.51
CA GLN A 214 -34.09 -12.30 18.95
C GLN A 214 -33.21 -13.53 19.06
N THR A 215 -32.25 -13.61 18.15
CA THR A 215 -31.36 -14.75 17.90
C THR A 215 -31.14 -15.59 19.15
N GLU A 216 -31.36 -16.91 19.07
CA GLU A 216 -30.64 -17.85 19.93
C GLU A 216 -29.12 -17.74 19.63
N GLY A 217 -28.51 -16.60 20.02
CA GLY A 217 -27.10 -16.22 20.00
C GLY A 217 -26.34 -16.44 18.70
N HIS A 218 -25.62 -15.41 18.23
CA HIS A 218 -24.43 -15.68 17.41
C HIS A 218 -23.55 -16.73 18.13
N LYS A 219 -23.26 -17.85 17.46
CA LYS A 219 -22.44 -18.94 18.00
C LYS A 219 -20.99 -18.74 17.58
N TRP A 220 -20.20 -18.16 18.49
CA TRP A 220 -18.77 -17.89 18.29
C TRP A 220 -18.03 -19.12 17.76
N GLU A 221 -18.27 -20.27 18.35
CA GLU A 221 -17.59 -21.51 18.04
C GLU A 221 -17.78 -21.92 16.57
N SER A 222 -19.01 -21.80 16.07
CA SER A 222 -19.36 -22.11 14.67
C SER A 222 -18.70 -21.16 13.67
N MET A 223 -18.69 -19.86 13.98
CA MET A 223 -18.00 -18.85 13.16
C MET A 223 -16.49 -19.14 13.15
N ARG A 224 -15.90 -19.30 14.34
CA ARG A 224 -14.48 -19.59 14.53
C ARG A 224 -14.07 -20.85 13.78
N ASP A 225 -14.83 -21.94 13.86
CA ASP A 225 -14.51 -23.18 13.14
C ASP A 225 -14.55 -22.99 11.62
N SER A 226 -15.54 -22.27 11.11
CA SER A 226 -15.67 -21.97 9.68
C SER A 226 -14.51 -21.10 9.16
N VAL A 227 -14.15 -20.05 9.91
CA VAL A 227 -13.02 -19.17 9.60
C VAL A 227 -11.71 -19.95 9.64
N GLN A 228 -11.48 -20.75 10.69
CA GLN A 228 -10.26 -21.55 10.83
C GLN A 228 -10.14 -22.63 9.74
N ASN A 229 -11.26 -23.23 9.31
CA ASN A 229 -11.27 -24.16 8.17
C ASN A 229 -10.83 -23.49 6.87
N HIS A 230 -11.32 -22.28 6.60
CA HIS A 230 -10.89 -21.49 5.44
C HIS A 230 -9.37 -21.19 5.51
N ILE A 231 -8.87 -20.76 6.66
CA ILE A 231 -7.44 -20.47 6.88
C ILE A 231 -6.58 -21.71 6.66
N ARG A 232 -6.97 -22.88 7.18
CA ARG A 232 -6.26 -24.15 6.95
C ARG A 232 -6.18 -24.49 5.46
N GLY A 233 -7.26 -24.26 4.71
CA GLY A 233 -7.28 -24.39 3.25
C GLY A 233 -6.26 -23.48 2.57
N LEU A 234 -6.18 -22.21 2.97
CA LEU A 234 -5.17 -21.27 2.46
C LEU A 234 -3.75 -21.72 2.80
N ASN A 235 -3.48 -22.14 4.04
CA ASN A 235 -2.17 -22.63 4.45
C ASN A 235 -1.72 -23.82 3.58
N PHE A 236 -2.62 -24.75 3.30
CA PHE A 236 -2.36 -25.89 2.42
C PHE A 236 -2.04 -25.43 1.00
N ASN A 237 -2.88 -24.57 0.43
CA ASN A 237 -2.71 -24.06 -0.93
C ASN A 237 -1.37 -23.33 -1.11
N TYR A 238 -0.94 -22.52 -0.14
CA TYR A 238 0.38 -21.88 -0.22
C TYR A 238 1.53 -22.89 -0.28
N ARG A 239 1.48 -23.98 0.49
CA ARG A 239 2.50 -25.03 0.43
C ARG A 239 2.49 -25.75 -0.92
N VAL A 240 1.31 -26.01 -1.47
CA VAL A 240 1.15 -26.61 -2.80
C VAL A 240 1.75 -25.70 -3.88
N THR A 241 1.39 -24.42 -3.90
CA THR A 241 1.89 -23.47 -4.89
C THR A 241 3.41 -23.26 -4.80
N LEU A 242 4.01 -23.26 -3.60
CA LEU A 242 5.47 -23.19 -3.48
C LEU A 242 6.14 -24.41 -4.13
N ARG A 243 5.60 -25.62 -3.87
CA ARG A 243 6.12 -26.86 -4.46
C ARG A 243 5.97 -26.86 -5.98
N GLU A 244 4.82 -26.46 -6.51
CA GLU A 244 4.57 -26.37 -7.97
C GLU A 244 5.52 -25.41 -8.67
N LYS A 245 6.00 -24.38 -7.97
CA LYS A 245 6.96 -23.39 -8.46
C LYS A 245 8.41 -23.76 -8.13
N ASN A 246 8.68 -24.97 -7.64
CA ASN A 246 10.01 -25.42 -7.23
C ASN A 246 10.68 -24.52 -6.17
N VAL A 247 9.88 -23.85 -5.34
CA VAL A 247 10.39 -23.08 -4.19
C VAL A 247 10.52 -24.01 -2.99
N THR A 248 11.73 -24.09 -2.42
CA THR A 248 11.96 -24.91 -1.23
C THR A 248 11.35 -24.23 0.00
N TYR A 249 10.37 -24.86 0.64
CA TYR A 249 9.78 -24.38 1.88
C TYR A 249 10.44 -25.03 3.10
N LEU A 250 10.97 -24.21 4.02
CA LEU A 250 11.60 -24.67 5.26
C LEU A 250 10.90 -24.03 6.46
N ASN A 251 10.26 -24.86 7.29
CA ASN A 251 9.65 -24.42 8.55
C ASN A 251 10.72 -24.28 9.65
N LYS A 252 11.58 -23.27 9.53
CA LYS A 252 12.74 -23.03 10.38
C LYS A 252 12.94 -21.55 10.61
N LEU A 253 13.38 -21.21 11.83
CA LEU A 253 13.84 -19.86 12.16
C LEU A 253 15.23 -19.66 11.54
N GLY A 254 15.39 -18.63 10.71
CA GLY A 254 16.68 -18.24 10.14
C GLY A 254 17.34 -17.13 10.95
N LYS A 255 18.65 -17.24 11.16
CA LYS A 255 19.50 -16.24 11.81
C LYS A 255 20.78 -16.06 11.01
N PHE A 256 21.14 -14.82 10.70
CA PHE A 256 22.38 -14.50 10.00
C PHE A 256 23.60 -14.88 10.85
N ILE A 257 24.54 -15.60 10.22
CA ILE A 257 25.90 -15.82 10.73
C ILE A 257 26.83 -14.80 10.08
N ASP A 258 26.69 -14.61 8.77
CA ASP A 258 27.40 -13.64 7.95
C ASP A 258 26.50 -13.19 6.78
N ALA A 259 27.02 -12.39 5.84
CA ALA A 259 26.26 -11.83 4.73
C ALA A 259 25.70 -12.87 3.74
N HIS A 260 26.21 -14.11 3.75
CA HIS A 260 25.85 -15.19 2.82
C HIS A 260 25.40 -16.49 3.50
N THR A 261 25.42 -16.57 4.82
CA THR A 261 25.13 -17.80 5.57
C THR A 261 24.06 -17.58 6.65
N LEU A 262 23.07 -18.47 6.70
CA LEU A 262 22.08 -18.54 7.78
C LEU A 262 22.26 -19.81 8.63
N GLU A 263 22.17 -19.64 9.94
CA GLU A 263 21.80 -20.70 10.87
C GLU A 263 20.28 -20.91 10.82
N LEU A 264 19.84 -22.17 10.76
CA LEU A 264 18.45 -22.56 10.72
C LEU A 264 18.12 -23.44 11.91
N THR A 265 17.13 -23.03 12.71
CA THR A 265 16.63 -23.80 13.85
C THR A 265 15.21 -24.29 13.55
N ASP A 266 14.98 -25.61 13.62
CA ASP A 266 13.63 -26.16 13.49
C ASP A 266 12.83 -26.15 14.81
N LYS A 267 11.56 -26.56 14.76
CA LYS A 267 10.68 -26.63 15.94
C LYS A 267 11.19 -27.57 17.05
N LYS A 268 12.10 -28.50 16.75
CA LYS A 268 12.72 -29.42 17.72
C LYS A 268 14.05 -28.88 18.24
N GLY A 269 14.47 -27.68 17.84
CA GLY A 269 15.75 -27.10 18.20
C GLY A 269 16.93 -27.66 17.41
N LYS A 270 16.70 -28.44 16.34
CA LYS A 270 17.80 -28.94 15.50
C LYS A 270 18.35 -27.80 14.65
N VAL A 271 19.66 -27.61 14.75
CA VAL A 271 20.42 -26.60 14.01
C VAL A 271 20.96 -27.18 12.71
N SER A 272 20.95 -26.37 11.66
CA SER A 272 21.57 -26.62 10.34
C SER A 272 21.97 -25.29 9.72
N GLN A 273 22.73 -25.29 8.64
CA GLN A 273 23.09 -24.07 7.91
C GLN A 273 22.60 -24.12 6.46
N LEU A 274 22.44 -22.95 5.85
CA LEU A 274 22.32 -22.78 4.40
C LEU A 274 23.10 -21.55 3.97
N THR A 275 23.47 -21.52 2.69
CA THR A 275 24.11 -20.36 2.05
C THR A 275 23.23 -19.79 0.94
N SER A 276 23.33 -18.48 0.69
CA SER A 276 22.63 -17.87 -0.46
C SER A 276 23.34 -16.63 -0.98
N SER A 277 23.17 -16.37 -2.28
CA SER A 277 23.68 -15.15 -2.90
C SER A 277 22.95 -13.91 -2.40
N ARG A 278 21.61 -13.95 -2.33
CA ARG A 278 20.75 -12.83 -1.93
C ARG A 278 19.76 -13.21 -0.84
N PHE A 279 19.39 -12.24 -0.01
CA PHE A 279 18.36 -12.42 1.02
C PHE A 279 17.27 -11.37 0.92
N ILE A 280 16.02 -11.78 1.16
CA ILE A 280 14.90 -10.87 1.42
C ILE A 280 14.38 -11.12 2.84
N VAL A 281 14.47 -10.12 3.70
CA VAL A 281 13.84 -10.11 5.02
C VAL A 281 12.38 -9.66 4.89
N ALA A 282 11.45 -10.56 5.20
CA ALA A 282 10.01 -10.36 5.07
C ALA A 282 9.27 -10.87 6.33
N THR A 283 9.86 -10.67 7.51
CA THR A 283 9.37 -11.22 8.79
C THR A 283 8.17 -10.48 9.37
N GLY A 284 7.81 -9.32 8.80
CA GLY A 284 6.66 -8.52 9.22
C GLY A 284 6.81 -7.94 10.64
N GLY A 285 5.67 -7.65 11.26
CA GLY A 285 5.61 -7.22 12.65
C GLY A 285 4.76 -8.13 13.54
N ARG A 286 4.96 -8.06 14.86
CA ARG A 286 4.19 -8.75 15.91
C ARG A 286 3.53 -7.75 16.87
N PRO A 287 2.39 -8.08 17.51
CA PRO A 287 1.74 -7.18 18.46
C PRO A 287 2.66 -6.76 19.60
N THR A 288 2.53 -5.52 20.04
CA THR A 288 3.20 -5.02 21.25
C THR A 288 2.42 -5.50 22.48
N THR A 289 3.12 -6.09 23.45
CA THR A 289 2.53 -6.51 24.72
C THR A 289 2.18 -5.31 25.59
N LEU A 290 1.20 -5.48 26.48
CA LEU A 290 0.80 -4.44 27.41
C LEU A 290 1.85 -4.32 28.53
N ASP A 291 2.40 -3.13 28.71
CA ASP A 291 3.45 -2.85 29.69
C ASP A 291 2.82 -2.33 31.00
N CYS A 292 2.32 -3.27 31.81
CA CYS A 292 1.80 -3.03 33.15
C CYS A 292 1.84 -4.32 33.98
N GLU A 293 1.64 -4.23 35.30
CA GLU A 293 1.53 -5.42 36.15
C GLU A 293 0.36 -6.31 35.67
N GLY A 294 0.63 -7.61 35.47
CA GLY A 294 -0.33 -8.57 34.94
C GLY A 294 -0.67 -8.39 33.46
N GLY A 295 0.07 -7.55 32.73
CA GLY A 295 -0.12 -7.30 31.29
C GLY A 295 -0.02 -8.57 30.44
N GLU A 296 0.65 -9.61 30.92
CA GLU A 296 0.72 -10.95 30.33
C GLU A 296 -0.62 -11.71 30.29
N HIS A 297 -1.63 -11.25 31.06
CA HIS A 297 -2.98 -11.80 31.00
C HIS A 297 -3.79 -11.30 29.79
N ALA A 298 -3.34 -10.23 29.13
CA ALA A 298 -3.97 -9.74 27.92
C ALA A 298 -3.59 -10.59 26.70
N ILE A 299 -4.56 -10.84 25.85
CA ILE A 299 -4.35 -11.44 24.53
C ILE A 299 -4.14 -10.35 23.47
N THR A 300 -3.79 -10.76 22.26
CA THR A 300 -3.58 -9.85 21.12
C THR A 300 -4.46 -10.25 19.94
N SER A 301 -4.36 -9.51 18.83
CA SER A 301 -4.95 -9.93 17.56
C SER A 301 -4.44 -11.29 17.08
N ASP A 302 -3.25 -11.71 17.52
CA ASP A 302 -2.70 -13.04 17.17
C ASP A 302 -3.51 -14.19 17.80
N ASP A 303 -4.37 -13.90 18.78
CA ASP A 303 -5.08 -14.89 19.59
C ASP A 303 -6.60 -14.86 19.33
N ILE A 304 -7.19 -13.67 19.26
CA ILE A 304 -8.65 -13.44 19.22
C ILE A 304 -9.34 -14.26 18.11
N PHE A 305 -8.73 -14.37 16.93
CA PHE A 305 -9.32 -15.04 15.77
C PHE A 305 -9.43 -16.56 15.89
N SER A 306 -8.80 -17.14 16.91
CA SER A 306 -8.74 -18.58 17.14
C SER A 306 -9.20 -19.01 18.53
N LEU A 307 -9.72 -18.07 19.34
CA LEU A 307 -10.19 -18.38 20.69
C LEU A 307 -11.22 -19.50 20.71
N GLU A 308 -11.07 -20.41 21.66
CA GLU A 308 -11.89 -21.62 21.69
C GLU A 308 -13.35 -21.37 22.05
N LYS A 309 -13.58 -20.32 22.85
CA LYS A 309 -14.87 -19.89 23.35
C LYS A 309 -15.05 -18.41 23.04
N SER A 310 -16.30 -17.95 23.11
CA SER A 310 -16.61 -16.52 23.02
C SER A 310 -15.75 -15.70 23.99
N PRO A 311 -15.20 -14.54 23.57
CA PRO A 311 -14.39 -13.69 24.44
C PRO A 311 -15.22 -12.98 25.53
N GLY A 312 -16.55 -13.06 25.49
CA GLY A 312 -17.43 -12.48 26.50
C GLY A 312 -17.30 -10.95 26.58
N LYS A 313 -17.43 -10.39 27.78
CA LYS A 313 -17.22 -8.97 28.03
C LYS A 313 -15.75 -8.62 27.76
N THR A 314 -15.49 -7.79 26.77
CA THR A 314 -14.14 -7.56 26.23
C THR A 314 -13.67 -6.12 26.37
N LEU A 315 -12.45 -5.93 26.87
CA LEU A 315 -11.73 -4.66 26.83
C LEU A 315 -10.71 -4.65 25.69
N CYS A 316 -10.87 -3.77 24.71
CA CYS A 316 -9.87 -3.47 23.69
C CYS A 316 -8.99 -2.30 24.13
N VAL A 317 -7.69 -2.54 24.35
CA VAL A 317 -6.73 -1.52 24.77
C VAL A 317 -6.02 -0.94 23.56
N GLY A 318 -6.19 0.36 23.35
CA GLY A 318 -5.65 1.10 22.21
C GLY A 318 -6.73 1.55 21.24
N ALA A 319 -6.34 2.43 20.32
CA ALA A 319 -7.27 3.07 19.38
C ALA A 319 -6.75 3.03 17.94
N SER A 320 -5.97 1.98 17.61
CA SER A 320 -5.55 1.68 16.24
C SER A 320 -6.71 1.11 15.43
N TYR A 321 -6.53 1.00 14.11
CA TYR A 321 -7.52 0.34 13.26
C TYR A 321 -7.81 -1.10 13.74
N ILE A 322 -6.79 -1.86 14.17
CA ILE A 322 -6.96 -3.22 14.71
C ILE A 322 -7.90 -3.20 15.92
N SER A 323 -7.71 -2.24 16.84
CA SER A 323 -8.55 -2.13 18.04
C SER A 323 -10.00 -1.84 17.69
N LEU A 324 -10.24 -0.86 16.81
CA LEU A 324 -11.59 -0.43 16.44
C LEU A 324 -12.32 -1.46 15.57
N GLU A 325 -11.62 -2.12 14.66
CA GLU A 325 -12.17 -3.23 13.87
C GLU A 325 -12.58 -4.39 14.78
N CYS A 326 -11.72 -4.77 15.74
CA CYS A 326 -12.05 -5.81 16.70
C CYS A 326 -13.21 -5.42 17.60
N ALA A 327 -13.18 -4.21 18.16
CA ALA A 327 -14.27 -3.73 19.00
C ALA A 327 -15.60 -3.67 18.23
N GLY A 328 -15.55 -3.21 16.98
CA GLY A 328 -16.70 -3.11 16.10
C GLY A 328 -17.36 -4.44 15.83
N PHE A 329 -16.61 -5.45 15.38
CA PHE A 329 -17.21 -6.75 15.12
C PHE A 329 -17.66 -7.44 16.43
N LEU A 330 -16.96 -7.28 17.55
CA LEU A 330 -17.39 -7.88 18.82
C LEU A 330 -18.72 -7.30 19.29
N ALA A 331 -18.87 -5.98 19.23
CA ALA A 331 -20.13 -5.31 19.56
C ALA A 331 -21.25 -5.67 18.58
N GLY A 332 -20.97 -5.70 17.27
CA GLY A 332 -21.94 -6.11 16.25
C GLY A 332 -22.37 -7.59 16.34
N LEU A 333 -21.59 -8.43 17.03
CA LEU A 333 -21.97 -9.80 17.40
C LEU A 333 -22.70 -9.89 18.75
N GLY A 334 -22.99 -8.75 19.39
CA GLY A 334 -23.75 -8.64 20.63
C GLY A 334 -22.92 -8.72 21.92
N LEU A 335 -21.59 -8.59 21.86
CA LEU A 335 -20.73 -8.68 23.04
C LEU A 335 -20.52 -7.31 23.71
N ASP A 336 -20.56 -7.28 25.05
CA ASP A 336 -20.24 -6.08 25.83
C ASP A 336 -18.76 -5.69 25.62
N THR A 337 -18.55 -4.63 24.85
CA THR A 337 -17.24 -4.25 24.33
C THR A 337 -16.90 -2.84 24.76
N THR A 338 -15.71 -2.68 25.35
CA THR A 338 -15.17 -1.37 25.76
C THR A 338 -13.83 -1.12 25.08
N VAL A 339 -13.57 0.11 24.63
CA VAL A 339 -12.29 0.55 24.09
C VAL A 339 -11.64 1.53 25.07
N ALA A 340 -10.42 1.23 25.53
CA ALA A 340 -9.60 2.17 26.31
C ALA A 340 -8.70 2.99 25.38
N VAL A 341 -8.90 4.31 25.38
CA VAL A 341 -8.25 5.26 24.47
C VAL A 341 -7.31 6.17 25.25
N ARG A 342 -6.01 6.04 25.01
CA ARG A 342 -5.01 6.92 25.66
C ARG A 342 -5.13 8.39 25.25
N SER A 343 -5.48 8.66 23.99
CA SER A 343 -5.46 10.04 23.45
C SER A 343 -6.50 10.26 22.35
N ILE A 344 -6.25 9.76 21.14
CA ILE A 344 -7.13 9.95 19.96
C ILE A 344 -7.30 8.63 19.20
N LEU A 345 -8.41 8.51 18.47
CA LEU A 345 -8.72 7.38 17.59
C LEU A 345 -7.92 7.44 16.28
N LEU A 346 -7.43 6.31 15.76
CA LEU A 346 -6.81 6.22 14.43
C LEU A 346 -5.70 7.25 14.17
N ARG A 347 -4.77 7.44 15.12
CA ARG A 347 -3.65 8.38 14.96
C ARG A 347 -2.97 8.20 13.59
N GLY A 348 -2.80 9.29 12.85
CA GLY A 348 -2.23 9.29 11.49
C GLY A 348 -3.27 9.23 10.36
N PHE A 349 -4.55 9.00 10.67
CA PHE A 349 -5.66 9.17 9.75
C PHE A 349 -6.32 10.54 9.94
N ASP A 350 -7.11 10.97 8.98
CA ASP A 350 -7.93 12.18 9.05
C ASP A 350 -8.80 12.25 10.32
N ARG A 351 -8.74 13.37 11.04
CA ARG A 351 -9.39 13.53 12.36
C ARG A 351 -10.90 13.55 12.31
N GLU A 352 -11.47 14.28 11.36
CA GLU A 352 -12.93 14.36 11.23
C GLU A 352 -13.54 13.00 10.96
N ILE A 353 -12.88 12.19 10.11
CA ILE A 353 -13.35 10.84 9.82
C ILE A 353 -13.23 9.94 11.05
N ALA A 354 -12.11 9.99 11.77
CA ALA A 354 -11.91 9.18 12.96
C ALA A 354 -12.93 9.52 14.08
N ASP A 355 -13.29 10.79 14.23
CA ASP A 355 -14.30 11.23 15.20
C ASP A 355 -15.69 10.73 14.79
N LYS A 356 -16.05 10.80 13.49
CA LYS A 356 -17.30 10.22 12.96
C LYS A 356 -17.38 8.71 13.17
N ILE A 357 -16.28 7.98 12.97
CA ILE A 357 -16.20 6.53 13.28
C ILE A 357 -16.45 6.28 14.77
N GLY A 358 -15.79 7.03 15.65
CA GLY A 358 -15.96 6.90 17.09
C GLY A 358 -17.41 7.12 17.53
N ALA A 359 -18.02 8.21 17.05
CA ALA A 359 -19.41 8.54 17.33
C ALA A 359 -20.38 7.46 16.83
N HIS A 360 -20.17 6.94 15.60
CA HIS A 360 -20.98 5.85 15.08
C HIS A 360 -20.84 4.58 15.94
N MET A 361 -19.63 4.18 16.30
CA MET A 361 -19.40 3.00 17.14
C MET A 361 -20.01 3.15 18.54
N GLU A 362 -19.95 4.34 19.14
CA GLU A 362 -20.54 4.61 20.45
C GLU A 362 -22.06 4.48 20.43
N ASP A 363 -22.71 5.04 19.41
CA ASP A 363 -24.16 4.90 19.23
C ASP A 363 -24.59 3.43 18.98
N HIS A 364 -23.70 2.62 18.39
CA HIS A 364 -23.94 1.20 18.11
C HIS A 364 -23.37 0.27 19.22
N GLY A 365 -23.22 0.78 20.44
CA GLY A 365 -23.02 -0.02 21.65
C GLY A 365 -21.57 -0.27 22.07
N VAL A 366 -20.58 0.31 21.38
CA VAL A 366 -19.19 0.28 21.85
C VAL A 366 -18.98 1.34 22.93
N LYS A 367 -18.50 0.93 24.11
CA LYS A 367 -18.20 1.88 25.20
C LYS A 367 -16.79 2.44 25.03
N PHE A 368 -16.60 3.75 25.17
CA PHE A 368 -15.26 4.36 25.15
C PHE A 368 -14.83 4.85 26.54
N LYS A 369 -13.65 4.43 26.98
CA LYS A 369 -12.94 5.00 28.14
C LYS A 369 -11.79 5.87 27.64
N ASN A 370 -12.03 7.17 27.56
CA ASN A 370 -11.09 8.15 27.01
C ASN A 370 -10.11 8.68 28.08
N GLY A 371 -8.87 8.97 27.66
CA GLY A 371 -7.84 9.55 28.51
C GLY A 371 -7.23 8.58 29.53
N VAL A 372 -7.49 7.28 29.42
CA VAL A 372 -7.02 6.27 30.38
C VAL A 372 -6.18 5.18 29.71
N VAL A 373 -5.32 4.56 30.50
CA VAL A 373 -4.59 3.33 30.15
C VAL A 373 -4.72 2.33 31.29
N PRO A 374 -4.72 1.01 31.02
CA PRO A 374 -4.59 0.01 32.08
C PRO A 374 -3.27 0.19 32.85
N SER A 375 -3.34 0.12 34.18
CA SER A 375 -2.19 0.18 35.08
C SER A 375 -1.92 -1.16 35.76
N LYS A 376 -2.93 -2.02 35.90
CA LYS A 376 -2.82 -3.36 36.49
C LYS A 376 -3.92 -4.29 35.97
N LEU A 377 -3.58 -5.54 35.70
CA LEU A 377 -4.49 -6.62 35.35
C LEU A 377 -4.38 -7.75 36.40
N GLU A 378 -5.50 -8.12 37.02
CA GLU A 378 -5.54 -9.21 38.01
C GLU A 378 -6.49 -10.31 37.55
N LYS A 379 -5.94 -11.47 37.24
CA LYS A 379 -6.74 -12.63 36.82
C LYS A 379 -7.22 -13.42 38.03
N ALA A 380 -8.54 -13.48 38.20
CA ALA A 380 -9.20 -14.24 39.25
C ALA A 380 -9.26 -15.74 38.93
N SER A 381 -9.59 -16.56 39.94
CA SER A 381 -9.68 -18.03 39.81
C SER A 381 -10.79 -18.51 38.86
N ASP A 382 -11.82 -17.69 38.64
CA ASP A 382 -12.89 -17.96 37.67
C ASP A 382 -12.51 -17.58 36.23
N GLY A 383 -11.30 -17.06 36.03
CA GLY A 383 -10.76 -16.67 34.73
C GLY A 383 -10.97 -15.20 34.35
N LYS A 384 -11.82 -14.46 35.08
CA LYS A 384 -12.08 -13.04 34.81
C LYS A 384 -10.89 -12.18 35.17
N ILE A 385 -10.77 -11.04 34.51
CA ILE A 385 -9.66 -10.10 34.67
C ILE A 385 -10.21 -8.79 35.23
N THR A 386 -9.78 -8.43 36.43
CA THR A 386 -9.99 -7.08 36.97
C THR A 386 -8.94 -6.16 36.38
N VAL A 387 -9.38 -5.09 35.72
CA VAL A 387 -8.51 -4.08 35.12
C VAL A 387 -8.60 -2.81 35.95
N THR A 388 -7.48 -2.38 36.51
CA THR A 388 -7.33 -1.04 37.10
C THR A 388 -6.79 -0.10 36.03
N PHE A 389 -7.38 1.10 35.93
CA PHE A 389 -6.99 2.13 34.99
C PHE A 389 -6.12 3.20 35.67
N SER A 390 -5.46 4.02 34.87
CA SER A 390 -4.56 5.10 35.31
C SER A 390 -5.25 6.20 36.12
N ASP A 391 -6.58 6.31 36.04
CA ASP A 391 -7.39 7.25 36.82
C ASP A 391 -7.87 6.67 38.18
N GLY A 392 -7.47 5.43 38.49
CA GLY A 392 -7.87 4.71 39.69
C GLY A 392 -9.22 3.98 39.58
N SER A 393 -9.95 4.14 38.47
CA SER A 393 -11.16 3.34 38.22
C SER A 393 -10.81 1.88 37.94
N SER A 394 -11.77 0.98 38.13
CA SER A 394 -11.60 -0.44 37.82
C SER A 394 -12.87 -1.04 37.21
N ASP A 395 -12.71 -2.05 36.38
CA ASP A 395 -13.82 -2.86 35.87
C ASP A 395 -13.36 -4.30 35.60
N VAL A 396 -14.30 -5.24 35.52
CA VAL A 396 -14.06 -6.67 35.31
C VAL A 396 -14.44 -7.06 33.89
N TYR A 397 -13.56 -7.81 33.24
CA TYR A 397 -13.72 -8.29 31.86
C TYR A 397 -13.45 -9.80 31.79
N ASP A 398 -14.08 -10.48 30.83
CA ASP A 398 -13.76 -11.88 30.51
C ASP A 398 -12.48 -11.95 29.65
N THR A 399 -12.28 -10.95 28.78
CA THR A 399 -11.11 -10.85 27.90
C THR A 399 -10.54 -9.43 27.87
N VAL A 400 -9.20 -9.31 27.89
CA VAL A 400 -8.49 -8.07 27.57
C VAL A 400 -7.67 -8.27 26.30
N LEU A 401 -7.96 -7.48 25.27
CA LEU A 401 -7.28 -7.49 23.97
C LEU A 401 -6.38 -6.26 23.84
N THR A 402 -5.07 -6.44 23.73
CA THR A 402 -4.14 -5.34 23.45
C THR A 402 -3.93 -5.13 21.95
N ALA A 403 -4.14 -3.90 21.50
CA ALA A 403 -4.01 -3.46 20.11
C ALA A 403 -3.30 -2.08 20.03
N ILE A 404 -2.23 -1.93 20.80
CA ILE A 404 -1.47 -0.67 20.98
C ILE A 404 -0.34 -0.45 19.96
N GLY A 405 -0.29 -1.25 18.90
CA GLY A 405 0.70 -1.18 17.84
C GLY A 405 1.49 -2.48 17.66
N ARG A 406 2.33 -2.52 16.63
CA ARG A 406 3.15 -3.68 16.27
C ARG A 406 4.62 -3.27 16.18
N ARG A 407 5.53 -4.22 16.45
CA ARG A 407 6.98 -4.03 16.32
C ARG A 407 7.53 -4.98 15.26
N ALA A 408 8.56 -4.56 14.55
CA ALA A 408 9.21 -5.39 13.54
C ALA A 408 9.81 -6.66 14.18
N ASP A 409 9.68 -7.80 13.51
CA ASP A 409 10.20 -9.07 14.02
C ASP A 409 11.64 -9.32 13.53
N THR A 410 12.60 -8.57 14.08
CA THR A 410 14.02 -8.58 13.66
C THR A 410 14.99 -9.09 14.73
N GLU A 411 14.58 -9.09 16.00
CA GLU A 411 15.45 -9.34 17.17
C GLU A 411 16.24 -10.65 17.09
N LYS A 412 15.62 -11.73 16.60
CA LYS A 412 16.25 -13.06 16.53
C LYS A 412 16.95 -13.35 15.21
N LEU A 413 16.94 -12.40 14.27
CA LEU A 413 17.50 -12.60 12.93
C LEU A 413 19.01 -12.37 12.88
N GLY A 414 19.62 -11.71 13.87
CA GLY A 414 21.05 -11.38 13.83
C GLY A 414 21.43 -10.33 12.79
N VAL A 415 20.47 -9.49 12.37
CA VAL A 415 20.66 -8.46 11.34
C VAL A 415 21.74 -7.43 11.71
N ASP A 416 21.84 -7.06 12.99
CA ASP A 416 22.86 -6.11 13.46
C ASP A 416 24.28 -6.68 13.31
N ALA A 417 24.45 -7.99 13.51
CA ALA A 417 25.75 -8.67 13.43
C ALA A 417 26.33 -8.68 12.01
N VAL A 418 25.47 -8.56 10.99
CA VAL A 418 25.87 -8.46 9.58
C VAL A 418 25.87 -7.04 9.04
N GLY A 419 25.60 -6.03 9.90
CA GLY A 419 25.68 -4.61 9.54
C GLY A 419 24.42 -4.05 8.87
N VAL A 420 23.28 -4.75 8.95
CA VAL A 420 21.98 -4.20 8.53
C VAL A 420 21.52 -3.16 9.54
N LYS A 421 21.25 -1.93 9.07
CA LYS A 421 20.80 -0.83 9.93
C LYS A 421 19.31 -0.95 10.26
N THR A 422 18.99 -0.87 11.55
CA THR A 422 17.63 -0.84 12.07
C THR A 422 17.35 0.46 12.82
N ASN A 423 16.08 0.89 12.85
CA ASN A 423 15.65 1.98 13.71
C ASN A 423 15.55 1.45 15.16
N PRO A 424 16.29 2.02 16.13
CA PRO A 424 16.35 1.51 17.50
C PRO A 424 15.02 1.63 18.26
N LYS A 425 14.08 2.47 17.81
CA LYS A 425 12.79 2.68 18.49
C LYS A 425 11.79 1.55 18.21
N ASN A 426 11.82 0.97 17.01
CA ASN A 426 10.79 0.05 16.53
C ASN A 426 11.36 -1.23 15.88
N GLY A 427 12.68 -1.34 15.73
CA GLY A 427 13.38 -2.49 15.14
C GLY A 427 13.23 -2.61 13.63
N LYS A 428 12.61 -1.63 12.96
CA LYS A 428 12.38 -1.65 11.51
C LYS A 428 13.69 -1.46 10.75
N ILE A 429 13.81 -2.12 9.60
CA ILE A 429 15.00 -2.06 8.75
C ILE A 429 14.94 -0.81 7.87
N VAL A 430 16.04 -0.06 7.82
CA VAL A 430 16.17 1.12 6.97
C VAL A 430 16.60 0.68 5.57
N CYS A 431 15.85 1.07 4.55
CA CYS A 431 16.08 0.67 3.16
C CYS A 431 16.09 1.85 2.18
N THR A 432 16.70 1.62 1.02
CA THR A 432 16.53 2.41 -0.22
C THR A 432 16.08 1.46 -1.32
N ASP A 433 14.90 1.67 -1.90
CA ASP A 433 14.29 0.77 -2.89
C ASP A 433 14.33 -0.71 -2.48
N GLU A 434 13.91 -0.99 -1.24
CA GLU A 434 13.96 -2.28 -0.56
C GLU A 434 15.36 -2.84 -0.26
N GLN A 435 16.47 -2.22 -0.71
CA GLN A 435 17.84 -2.63 -0.38
C GLN A 435 18.29 -2.07 0.98
N THR A 436 18.88 -2.92 1.82
CA THR A 436 19.38 -2.53 3.14
C THR A 436 20.77 -1.88 3.05
N SER A 437 21.41 -1.60 4.19
CA SER A 437 22.82 -1.18 4.25
C SER A 437 23.82 -2.25 3.83
N VAL A 438 23.38 -3.51 3.63
CA VAL A 438 24.18 -4.61 3.11
C VAL A 438 23.64 -4.94 1.71
N SER A 439 24.49 -4.85 0.68
CA SER A 439 24.05 -4.76 -0.71
C SER A 439 23.28 -5.98 -1.22
N ASN A 440 23.55 -7.18 -0.69
CA ASN A 440 22.86 -8.43 -1.06
C ASN A 440 21.68 -8.77 -0.13
N ILE A 441 21.38 -7.94 0.86
CA ILE A 441 20.25 -8.11 1.78
C ILE A 441 19.21 -7.02 1.52
N TYR A 442 17.97 -7.46 1.34
CA TYR A 442 16.80 -6.64 1.06
C TYR A 442 15.76 -6.81 2.16
N ALA A 443 14.82 -5.88 2.28
CA ALA A 443 13.68 -6.00 3.18
C ALA A 443 12.39 -5.50 2.54
N ILE A 444 11.28 -6.21 2.76
CA ILE A 444 9.95 -5.87 2.21
C ILE A 444 8.83 -6.05 3.23
N GLY A 445 7.75 -5.29 3.06
CA GLY A 445 6.58 -5.32 3.94
C GLY A 445 6.87 -4.67 5.30
N ASP A 446 6.08 -5.03 6.32
CA ASP A 446 5.99 -4.29 7.58
C ASP A 446 7.31 -4.17 8.38
N VAL A 447 8.30 -5.02 8.06
CA VAL A 447 9.64 -4.97 8.67
C VAL A 447 10.45 -3.75 8.20
N MET A 448 10.09 -3.15 7.06
CA MET A 448 10.76 -1.98 6.49
C MET A 448 10.26 -0.68 7.12
N GLU A 449 11.18 0.27 7.31
CA GLU A 449 10.87 1.61 7.80
C GLU A 449 10.20 2.49 6.75
N GLY A 450 9.23 3.30 7.18
CA GLY A 450 8.61 4.34 6.35
C GLY A 450 7.62 3.84 5.29
N CYS A 451 7.35 2.53 5.20
CA CYS A 451 6.37 1.99 4.27
C CYS A 451 4.99 1.76 4.91
N PRO A 452 3.89 1.90 4.15
CA PRO A 452 2.56 1.45 4.58
C PRO A 452 2.54 -0.06 4.87
N GLU A 453 2.09 -0.43 6.07
CA GLU A 453 2.01 -1.82 6.56
C GLU A 453 0.76 -2.55 6.03
N LEU A 454 0.72 -2.79 4.72
CA LEU A 454 -0.44 -3.35 4.02
C LEU A 454 -0.06 -4.55 3.16
N THR A 455 -0.91 -5.57 3.15
CA THR A 455 -0.69 -6.80 2.38
C THR A 455 -0.47 -6.56 0.87
N PRO A 456 -1.29 -5.76 0.17
CA PRO A 456 -1.06 -5.49 -1.26
C PRO A 456 0.28 -4.78 -1.51
N VAL A 457 0.70 -3.90 -0.60
CA VAL A 457 2.00 -3.22 -0.66
C VAL A 457 3.13 -4.24 -0.54
N ALA A 458 3.09 -5.12 0.46
CA ALA A 458 4.10 -6.17 0.63
C ALA A 458 4.18 -7.12 -0.57
N ILE A 459 3.03 -7.52 -1.14
CA ILE A 459 2.96 -8.38 -2.33
C ILE A 459 3.59 -7.67 -3.54
N GLN A 460 3.21 -6.41 -3.79
CA GLN A 460 3.69 -5.66 -4.94
C GLN A 460 5.19 -5.35 -4.81
N ALA A 461 5.65 -4.91 -3.64
CA ALA A 461 7.07 -4.69 -3.35
C ALA A 461 7.89 -5.97 -3.59
N GLY A 462 7.41 -7.12 -3.07
CA GLY A 462 8.07 -8.40 -3.29
C GLY A 462 8.16 -8.80 -4.76
N LYS A 463 7.08 -8.63 -5.54
CA LYS A 463 7.09 -8.91 -6.99
C LYS A 463 8.04 -7.99 -7.75
N MET A 464 7.96 -6.68 -7.50
CA MET A 464 8.77 -5.70 -8.22
C MET A 464 10.24 -5.85 -7.89
N LEU A 465 10.59 -6.07 -6.61
CA LEU A 465 11.96 -6.37 -6.22
C LEU A 465 12.48 -7.64 -6.93
N SER A 466 11.73 -8.73 -6.94
CA SER A 466 12.14 -9.96 -7.64
C SER A 466 12.38 -9.74 -9.13
N ARG A 467 11.59 -8.89 -9.80
CA ARG A 467 11.83 -8.51 -11.21
C ARG A 467 13.12 -7.72 -11.39
N ARG A 468 13.42 -6.80 -10.47
CA ARG A 468 14.70 -6.06 -10.52
C ARG A 468 15.89 -6.99 -10.31
N LEU A 469 15.76 -7.97 -9.42
CA LEU A 469 16.83 -8.91 -9.12
C LEU A 469 17.06 -9.97 -10.22
N PHE A 470 16.00 -10.44 -10.90
CA PHE A 470 16.08 -11.63 -11.76
C PHE A 470 15.53 -11.45 -13.20
N ASP A 471 14.91 -10.31 -13.52
CA ASP A 471 14.29 -10.05 -14.84
C ASP A 471 14.80 -8.74 -15.50
N GLY A 472 15.81 -8.10 -14.90
CA GLY A 472 16.43 -6.88 -15.44
C GLY A 472 15.56 -5.62 -15.37
N SER A 473 14.46 -5.63 -14.62
CA SER A 473 13.64 -4.44 -14.40
C SER A 473 14.40 -3.37 -13.61
N ASP A 474 14.12 -2.09 -13.89
CA ASP A 474 14.65 -0.94 -13.14
C ASP A 474 13.56 -0.17 -12.37
N GLU A 475 12.33 -0.69 -12.33
CA GLU A 475 11.16 -0.01 -11.76
C GLU A 475 11.03 -0.25 -10.24
N PRO A 476 11.18 0.78 -9.40
CA PRO A 476 10.97 0.69 -7.96
C PRO A 476 9.47 0.61 -7.62
N MET A 477 9.16 0.14 -6.41
CA MET A 477 7.79 0.21 -5.90
C MET A 477 7.42 1.68 -5.63
N ASP A 478 6.23 2.08 -6.09
CA ASP A 478 5.65 3.39 -5.76
C ASP A 478 4.75 3.27 -4.52
N TYR A 479 5.21 3.86 -3.42
CA TYR A 479 4.53 3.89 -2.12
C TYR A 479 3.60 5.10 -1.93
N GLN A 480 3.39 5.94 -2.95
CA GLN A 480 2.45 7.05 -2.89
C GLN A 480 1.03 6.61 -3.22
N ASN A 481 0.04 7.34 -2.67
CA ASN A 481 -1.38 7.19 -2.95
C ASN A 481 -1.88 5.73 -2.85
N ILE A 482 -1.47 5.03 -1.79
CA ILE A 482 -1.94 3.68 -1.51
C ILE A 482 -3.33 3.75 -0.87
N CYS A 483 -4.33 3.17 -1.55
CA CYS A 483 -5.67 3.03 -0.97
C CYS A 483 -5.63 2.20 0.31
N THR A 484 -6.35 2.68 1.32
CA THR A 484 -6.48 2.01 2.61
C THR A 484 -7.96 1.96 3.00
N THR A 485 -8.38 0.87 3.65
CA THR A 485 -9.72 0.76 4.23
C THR A 485 -9.64 0.24 5.66
N VAL A 486 -10.29 0.94 6.58
CA VAL A 486 -10.54 0.53 7.95
C VAL A 486 -11.94 -0.08 8.01
N PHE A 487 -12.03 -1.35 8.41
CA PHE A 487 -13.26 -2.14 8.42
C PHE A 487 -13.95 -2.08 9.79
N THR A 488 -14.23 -0.85 10.24
CA THR A 488 -15.16 -0.59 11.36
C THR A 488 -16.61 -0.87 10.92
N PRO A 489 -17.61 -0.93 11.83
CA PRO A 489 -19.00 -1.21 11.48
C PRO A 489 -19.50 -0.31 10.34
N LEU A 490 -19.17 0.98 10.43
CA LEU A 490 -19.15 1.88 9.29
C LEU A 490 -17.73 1.94 8.70
N GLU A 491 -17.55 1.43 7.49
CA GLU A 491 -16.23 1.30 6.87
C GLU A 491 -15.68 2.66 6.43
N TYR A 492 -14.35 2.82 6.52
CA TYR A 492 -13.67 4.04 6.09
C TYR A 492 -12.60 3.72 5.05
N GLY A 493 -12.79 4.23 3.83
CA GLY A 493 -11.85 4.17 2.73
C GLY A 493 -11.15 5.51 2.50
N VAL A 494 -9.85 5.46 2.21
CA VAL A 494 -9.02 6.64 1.97
C VAL A 494 -7.96 6.38 0.91
N VAL A 495 -7.68 7.42 0.12
CA VAL A 495 -6.50 7.52 -0.75
C VAL A 495 -5.96 8.94 -0.72
N GLY A 496 -4.64 9.10 -0.62
CA GLY A 496 -3.98 10.41 -0.56
C GLY A 496 -3.84 10.95 0.85
N MET A 497 -3.76 12.28 0.97
CA MET A 497 -3.46 12.99 2.21
C MET A 497 -4.71 13.15 3.09
N SER A 498 -4.50 13.21 4.41
CA SER A 498 -5.53 13.77 5.31
C SER A 498 -5.68 15.27 5.11
N GLU A 499 -6.78 15.85 5.59
CA GLU A 499 -6.99 17.30 5.51
C GLU A 499 -5.91 18.07 6.30
N GLU A 500 -5.53 17.58 7.47
CA GLU A 500 -4.47 18.15 8.30
C GLU A 500 -3.08 18.06 7.64
N ASP A 501 -2.76 16.94 6.99
CA ASP A 501 -1.49 16.79 6.28
C ASP A 501 -1.43 17.66 5.03
N ALA A 502 -2.54 17.79 4.30
CA ALA A 502 -2.62 18.67 3.14
C ALA A 502 -2.44 20.15 3.53
N LYS A 503 -3.03 20.58 4.66
CA LYS A 503 -2.82 21.92 5.23
C LYS A 503 -1.36 22.13 5.66
N ALA A 504 -0.76 21.13 6.29
CA ALA A 504 0.63 21.20 6.73
C ALA A 504 1.61 21.26 5.55
N ALA A 505 1.41 20.43 4.53
CA ALA A 505 2.29 20.34 3.35
C ALA A 505 2.22 21.59 2.46
N SER A 506 1.07 22.23 2.34
CA SER A 506 0.92 23.47 1.57
C SER A 506 1.51 24.71 2.27
N GLY A 507 1.80 24.58 3.57
CA GLY A 507 2.27 25.67 4.44
C GLY A 507 1.19 26.71 4.78
N CYS A 508 -0.02 26.61 4.20
CA CYS A 508 -1.15 27.48 4.51
C CYS A 508 -2.46 26.83 4.06
N GLY A 509 -3.44 26.71 4.96
CA GLY A 509 -4.75 26.13 4.65
C GLY A 509 -5.53 26.86 3.55
N SER A 510 -5.18 28.10 3.21
CA SER A 510 -5.80 28.84 2.11
C SER A 510 -5.45 28.31 0.72
N LYS A 511 -4.49 27.39 0.59
CA LYS A 511 -4.07 26.79 -0.68
C LYS A 511 -4.82 25.50 -1.03
N ILE A 512 -5.71 25.05 -0.15
CA ILE A 512 -6.56 23.90 -0.41
C ILE A 512 -8.03 24.30 -0.34
N GLU A 513 -8.88 23.55 -1.03
CA GLU A 513 -10.33 23.53 -0.82
C GLU A 513 -10.74 22.13 -0.38
N VAL A 514 -11.80 22.04 0.43
CA VAL A 514 -12.34 20.74 0.85
C VAL A 514 -13.82 20.68 0.48
N TYR A 515 -14.13 19.81 -0.47
CA TYR A 515 -15.50 19.51 -0.86
C TYR A 515 -16.02 18.33 -0.03
N HIS A 516 -17.26 18.39 0.43
CA HIS A 516 -17.80 17.35 1.32
C HIS A 516 -19.32 17.21 1.22
N SER A 517 -19.83 16.05 1.60
CA SER A 517 -21.26 15.78 1.66
C SER A 517 -21.57 14.65 2.65
N ASN A 518 -22.65 14.80 3.41
CA ASN A 518 -23.33 13.68 4.06
C ASN A 518 -24.37 13.12 3.09
N PHE A 519 -24.51 11.81 3.02
CA PHE A 519 -25.48 11.15 2.14
C PHE A 519 -26.01 9.87 2.76
N THR A 520 -27.19 9.43 2.32
CA THR A 520 -27.80 8.18 2.77
C THR A 520 -27.75 7.18 1.61
N PRO A 521 -27.03 6.05 1.74
CA PRO A 521 -27.13 4.95 0.80
C PRO A 521 -28.59 4.55 0.59
N LEU A 522 -28.99 4.26 -0.66
CA LEU A 522 -30.39 3.94 -0.96
C LEU A 522 -30.87 2.72 -0.16
N GLU A 523 -29.99 1.74 0.06
CA GLU A 523 -30.22 0.55 0.87
C GLU A 523 -30.56 0.86 2.34
N TRP A 524 -30.28 2.07 2.81
CA TRP A 524 -30.55 2.51 4.18
C TRP A 524 -31.83 3.35 4.29
N SER A 525 -32.42 3.73 3.16
CA SER A 525 -33.60 4.61 3.10
C SER A 525 -34.85 4.02 3.77
N LEU A 526 -34.92 2.69 3.94
CA LEU A 526 -36.04 2.04 4.63
C LEU A 526 -35.77 1.78 6.11
N SER A 527 -34.52 1.97 6.57
CA SER A 527 -34.09 1.68 7.94
C SER A 527 -33.92 2.96 8.75
N GLU A 528 -34.90 3.31 9.59
CA GLU A 528 -34.90 4.55 10.38
C GLU A 528 -33.64 4.73 11.24
N HIS A 529 -33.10 3.64 11.81
CA HIS A 529 -31.87 3.70 12.61
C HIS A 529 -30.67 4.09 11.74
N ARG A 530 -30.55 3.55 10.52
CA ARG A 530 -29.44 3.88 9.60
C ARG A 530 -29.51 5.31 9.09
N GLN A 531 -30.71 5.85 8.87
CA GLN A 531 -30.87 7.25 8.43
C GLN A 531 -30.33 8.27 9.44
N LYS A 532 -30.26 7.92 10.73
CA LYS A 532 -29.66 8.79 11.77
C LYS A 532 -28.14 8.87 11.67
N HIS A 533 -27.51 7.99 10.90
CA HIS A 533 -26.06 7.92 10.70
C HIS A 533 -25.74 7.99 9.22
N PRO A 534 -25.88 9.16 8.58
CA PRO A 534 -25.55 9.30 7.18
C PRO A 534 -24.09 8.93 6.93
N ALA A 535 -23.85 8.31 5.78
CA ALA A 535 -22.52 8.17 5.25
C ALA A 535 -21.94 9.55 4.91
N PHE A 536 -20.62 9.63 4.78
CA PHE A 536 -19.92 10.89 4.56
C PHE A 536 -18.79 10.71 3.55
N CYS A 537 -18.62 11.67 2.65
CA CYS A 537 -17.44 11.73 1.82
C CYS A 537 -16.85 13.14 1.78
N LYS A 538 -15.54 13.21 1.55
CA LYS A 538 -14.85 14.47 1.25
C LYS A 538 -13.69 14.30 0.29
N VAL A 539 -13.40 15.38 -0.42
CA VAL A 539 -12.31 15.50 -1.40
C VAL A 539 -11.51 16.75 -1.08
N ILE A 540 -10.20 16.58 -0.93
CA ILE A 540 -9.25 17.65 -0.65
C ILE A 540 -8.57 18.02 -1.97
N VAL A 541 -8.64 19.30 -2.34
CA VAL A 541 -8.22 19.79 -3.66
C VAL A 541 -7.19 20.90 -3.50
N SER A 542 -6.15 20.88 -4.32
CA SER A 542 -5.19 21.98 -4.46
C SER A 542 -5.81 23.14 -5.23
N LYS A 543 -5.81 24.35 -4.64
CA LYS A 543 -6.30 25.56 -5.33
C LYS A 543 -5.32 26.07 -6.41
N ASP A 544 -4.08 25.61 -6.38
CA ASP A 544 -3.03 26.07 -7.30
C ASP A 544 -3.16 25.44 -8.69
N ASP A 545 -3.61 24.17 -8.76
CA ASP A 545 -3.61 23.36 -9.98
C ASP A 545 -4.79 22.37 -10.09
N ASP A 546 -5.81 22.51 -9.25
CA ASP A 546 -7.03 21.70 -9.22
C ASP A 546 -6.82 20.20 -8.92
N ARG A 547 -5.61 19.80 -8.52
CA ARG A 547 -5.30 18.39 -8.23
C ARG A 547 -6.03 17.90 -6.99
N VAL A 548 -6.58 16.69 -7.07
CA VAL A 548 -7.09 15.99 -5.89
C VAL A 548 -5.90 15.46 -5.07
N LEU A 549 -5.79 15.93 -3.83
CA LEU A 549 -4.73 15.57 -2.88
C LEU A 549 -5.13 14.42 -1.96
N GLY A 550 -6.43 14.28 -1.69
CA GLY A 550 -6.96 13.23 -0.82
C GLY A 550 -8.45 13.01 -1.03
N MET A 551 -8.90 11.76 -0.94
CA MET A 551 -10.30 11.36 -0.99
C MET A 551 -10.61 10.46 0.20
N HIS A 552 -11.71 10.77 0.89
CA HIS A 552 -12.17 10.05 2.06
C HIS A 552 -13.63 9.67 1.90
N TYR A 553 -13.94 8.41 2.18
CA TYR A 553 -15.28 7.84 2.11
C TYR A 553 -15.56 7.05 3.39
N LEU A 554 -16.60 7.44 4.12
CA LEU A 554 -17.09 6.75 5.32
C LEU A 554 -18.51 6.25 5.02
N GLY A 555 -18.66 4.95 4.84
CA GLY A 555 -19.90 4.36 4.30
C GLY A 555 -19.79 2.85 4.10
N PRO A 556 -20.88 2.19 3.66
CA PRO A 556 -20.82 0.77 3.33
C PRO A 556 -19.91 0.52 2.12
N HIS A 557 -19.25 -0.63 2.09
CA HIS A 557 -18.40 -1.05 0.96
C HIS A 557 -17.26 -0.07 0.62
N ALA A 558 -16.72 0.62 1.63
CA ALA A 558 -15.75 1.69 1.44
C ALA A 558 -14.49 1.26 0.68
N GLY A 559 -14.08 -0.01 0.85
CA GLY A 559 -12.96 -0.57 0.10
C GLY A 559 -13.22 -0.68 -1.40
N GLU A 560 -14.43 -1.09 -1.78
CA GLU A 560 -14.82 -1.23 -3.19
C GLU A 560 -14.91 0.14 -3.87
N VAL A 561 -15.50 1.13 -3.19
CA VAL A 561 -15.58 2.52 -3.67
C VAL A 561 -14.19 3.12 -3.87
N THR A 562 -13.34 3.03 -2.84
CA THR A 562 -12.02 3.71 -2.83
C THR A 562 -11.03 3.10 -3.82
N GLN A 563 -11.13 1.79 -4.08
CA GLN A 563 -10.18 1.10 -4.96
C GLN A 563 -10.23 1.64 -6.40
N GLY A 564 -11.42 2.00 -6.91
CA GLY A 564 -11.57 2.58 -8.24
C GLY A 564 -10.87 3.93 -8.38
N PHE A 565 -11.07 4.82 -7.42
CA PHE A 565 -10.46 6.16 -7.41
C PHE A 565 -8.94 6.13 -7.23
N GLY A 566 -8.39 5.08 -6.60
CA GLY A 566 -6.95 4.92 -6.42
C GLY A 566 -6.13 4.97 -7.71
N VAL A 567 -6.68 4.44 -8.80
CA VAL A 567 -6.02 4.47 -10.11
C VAL A 567 -5.95 5.91 -10.63
N SER A 568 -7.06 6.64 -10.56
CA SER A 568 -7.15 8.04 -11.00
C SER A 568 -6.25 8.96 -10.15
N MET A 569 -6.19 8.72 -8.84
CA MET A 569 -5.28 9.43 -7.94
C MET A 569 -3.81 9.23 -8.32
N LYS A 570 -3.39 8.01 -8.70
CA LYS A 570 -2.04 7.76 -9.23
C LYS A 570 -1.76 8.47 -10.55
N LYS A 571 -2.79 8.86 -11.31
CA LYS A 571 -2.67 9.64 -12.55
C LYS A 571 -2.72 11.15 -12.33
N GLY A 572 -2.92 11.61 -11.09
CA GLY A 572 -2.99 13.04 -10.78
C GLY A 572 -4.31 13.69 -11.22
N MET A 573 -5.43 12.97 -11.02
CA MET A 573 -6.78 13.45 -11.32
C MET A 573 -7.06 14.83 -10.74
N THR A 574 -7.73 15.68 -11.52
CA THR A 574 -8.23 16.98 -11.05
C THR A 574 -9.66 16.89 -10.54
N PHE A 575 -10.09 17.88 -9.76
CA PHE A 575 -11.46 17.94 -9.26
C PHE A 575 -12.48 18.17 -10.40
N ASP A 576 -12.10 18.96 -11.41
CA ASP A 576 -12.87 19.12 -12.64
C ASP A 576 -13.07 17.77 -13.36
N GLU A 577 -12.02 16.92 -13.47
CA GLU A 577 -12.16 15.59 -14.08
C GLU A 577 -13.09 14.67 -13.26
N LEU A 578 -13.01 14.75 -11.93
CA LEU A 578 -13.87 13.98 -11.03
C LEU A 578 -15.35 14.34 -11.20
N THR A 579 -15.68 15.63 -11.21
CA THR A 579 -17.07 16.13 -11.28
C THR A 579 -17.66 16.11 -12.69
N ASN A 580 -16.82 16.12 -13.73
CA ASN A 580 -17.27 15.90 -15.11
C ASN A 580 -17.51 14.41 -15.46
N THR A 581 -17.23 13.50 -14.53
CA THR A 581 -17.53 12.07 -14.71
C THR A 581 -19.01 11.81 -14.43
N VAL A 582 -19.69 11.10 -15.34
CA VAL A 582 -21.11 10.72 -15.14
C VAL A 582 -21.20 9.60 -14.10
N GLY A 583 -21.95 9.85 -13.03
CA GLY A 583 -22.23 8.88 -11.96
C GLY A 583 -23.06 7.69 -12.41
N ILE A 584 -22.92 6.56 -11.70
CA ILE A 584 -23.79 5.39 -11.84
C ILE A 584 -24.89 5.49 -10.79
N HIS A 585 -26.16 5.49 -11.22
CA HIS A 585 -27.29 5.70 -10.32
C HIS A 585 -28.19 4.45 -10.22
N PRO A 586 -28.63 4.03 -9.02
CA PRO A 586 -28.25 4.54 -7.70
C PRO A 586 -26.98 3.86 -7.15
N THR A 587 -25.97 4.63 -6.76
CA THR A 587 -24.78 4.10 -6.04
C THR A 587 -24.22 5.09 -5.03
N SER A 588 -23.64 4.60 -3.92
CA SER A 588 -22.97 5.49 -2.96
C SER A 588 -21.71 6.18 -3.51
N ALA A 589 -21.07 5.61 -4.53
CA ALA A 589 -19.86 6.16 -5.12
C ALA A 589 -20.14 7.40 -6.00
N GLU A 590 -21.36 7.53 -6.55
CA GLU A 590 -21.74 8.64 -7.41
C GLU A 590 -21.73 9.99 -6.67
N THR A 591 -21.85 9.98 -5.34
CA THR A 591 -21.78 11.22 -4.54
C THR A 591 -20.50 12.00 -4.78
N PHE A 592 -19.39 11.34 -5.11
CA PHE A 592 -18.13 12.02 -5.45
C PHE A 592 -18.22 12.88 -6.72
N THR A 593 -19.12 12.56 -7.66
CA THR A 593 -19.24 13.29 -8.94
C THR A 593 -20.13 14.52 -8.84
N ASP A 594 -20.87 14.71 -7.74
CA ASP A 594 -21.82 15.83 -7.54
C ASP A 594 -21.48 16.70 -6.30
N LEU A 595 -20.22 16.69 -5.87
CA LEU A 595 -19.77 17.49 -4.74
C LEU A 595 -19.72 18.98 -5.11
N THR A 596 -20.54 19.79 -4.43
CA THR A 596 -20.60 21.25 -4.65
C THR A 596 -20.35 22.08 -3.39
N ILE A 597 -20.57 21.50 -2.20
CA ILE A 597 -20.44 22.18 -0.92
C ILE A 597 -18.97 22.17 -0.49
N THR A 598 -18.45 23.33 -0.10
CA THR A 598 -17.07 23.49 0.37
C THR A 598 -17.04 23.87 1.85
N LYS A 599 -16.03 23.39 2.58
CA LYS A 599 -15.85 23.80 3.98
C LYS A 599 -15.63 25.30 4.14
N SER A 600 -15.01 25.96 3.17
CA SER A 600 -14.75 27.40 3.23
C SER A 600 -16.01 28.26 3.03
N SER A 601 -17.07 27.74 2.40
CA SER A 601 -18.35 28.45 2.29
C SER A 601 -19.13 28.46 3.62
N GLY A 602 -18.82 27.53 4.53
CA GLY A 602 -19.50 27.39 5.82
C GLY A 602 -20.89 26.76 5.73
N GLU A 603 -21.30 26.31 4.54
CA GLU A 603 -22.53 25.55 4.35
C GLU A 603 -22.43 24.16 5.00
N SER A 604 -23.56 23.64 5.50
CA SER A 604 -23.57 22.29 6.08
C SER A 604 -23.36 21.23 5.00
N ALA A 605 -22.62 20.16 5.33
CA ALA A 605 -22.53 18.95 4.52
C ALA A 605 -23.87 18.22 4.36
N ASP A 606 -24.88 18.55 5.19
CA ASP A 606 -26.24 18.02 5.10
C ASP A 606 -27.11 18.72 4.03
N SER A 607 -26.60 19.78 3.41
CA SER A 607 -27.47 20.81 2.81
C SER A 607 -28.12 20.46 1.46
N LYS A 608 -28.00 19.23 0.95
CA LYS A 608 -28.69 18.79 -0.28
C LYS A 608 -29.08 17.32 -0.26
N GLY A 609 -30.36 17.04 0.00
CA GLY A 609 -31.06 15.80 -0.32
C GLY A 609 -32.54 16.09 -0.56
N CYS A 610 -33.19 15.31 -1.42
CA CYS A 610 -34.65 15.36 -1.61
C CYS A 610 -35.40 14.88 -0.37
#